data_AF-A0A1X7SW47-F1
#
_entry.id   AF-A0A1X7SW47-F1
#
_cell.length_a   1.000
_cell.length_b   1.000
_cell.length_c   1.000
_cell.angle_alpha   90.00
_cell.angle_beta   90.00
_cell.angle_gamma   90.00
#
_symmetry.space_group_name_H-M   'P 1'
#
loop_
_entity.id
_entity.type
_entity.pdbx_description
1 polymer ?
#
loop_
_entity_poly.entity_id
_entity_poly.type
_entity_poly.pdbx_seq_one_letter_code
_entity_poly.pdbx_strand_id
1 'polypeptide(L)'
;MAGHIVVKRLEKQTPPERLLKGIDFWKWEEGDTIAHKMCFKVDSEGYFLSATGDDPSKSALVWDLVVVSDVRAGKVPKDGKLHDSLCTSLGISELSEDCCLCLVYKMDGITKLHFTYLMALDTESAQIFKTSINKLAHHLLDYQLSVHTYMRKHYVRMCLESNGHGQLPVKVVRKLMMVPKTSKDILNYFESAKTNVKEKDDGTPYIDVSEFTEEIYMNLIDTLLQNRGPDLDVLKKECKIKARKQYIDAKEFATVLNTQQRDPRLNDILHPRLTNEQAMALMDKYGGEK
;
A
#
# COMPACT_ATOMS: atom_id res chain seq x y z
N MET A 1 19.05 7.43 42.15
CA MET A 1 17.75 7.18 41.49
C MET A 1 18.02 6.91 40.02
N ALA A 2 17.95 5.64 39.59
CA ALA A 2 18.07 5.32 38.17
C ALA A 2 16.77 5.78 37.49
N GLY A 3 16.87 6.76 36.59
CA GLY A 3 15.72 7.22 35.82
C GLY A 3 15.20 6.05 34.97
N HIS A 4 13.93 5.67 35.16
CA HIS A 4 13.28 4.70 34.30
C HIS A 4 13.17 5.28 32.89
N ILE A 5 14.00 4.80 31.97
CA ILE A 5 13.85 5.12 30.54
C ILE A 5 12.63 4.37 30.04
N VAL A 6 11.54 5.08 29.76
CA VAL A 6 10.36 4.52 29.10
C VAL A 6 10.60 4.60 27.60
N VAL A 7 10.97 3.47 26.99
CA VAL A 7 11.03 3.36 25.53
C VAL A 7 9.61 3.18 25.01
N LYS A 8 9.06 4.21 24.34
CA LYS A 8 7.79 4.09 23.65
C LYS A 8 8.03 3.54 22.25
N ARG A 9 7.57 2.31 21.99
CA ARG A 9 7.57 1.73 20.65
C ARG A 9 6.58 2.50 19.79
N LEU A 10 7.00 2.90 18.60
CA LEU A 10 6.06 3.40 17.59
C LEU A 10 5.18 2.24 17.15
N GLU A 11 3.88 2.49 17.11
CA GLU A 11 2.88 1.51 16.69
C GLU A 11 2.17 2.05 15.47
N LYS A 12 1.86 1.16 14.53
CA LYS A 12 1.11 1.52 13.33
C LYS A 12 -0.30 1.94 13.74
N GLN A 13 -0.77 3.04 13.17
CA GLN A 13 -2.15 3.48 13.43
C GLN A 13 -3.13 2.62 12.65
N THR A 14 -4.17 2.15 13.34
CA THR A 14 -5.27 1.43 12.69
C THR A 14 -6.23 2.44 12.07
N PRO A 15 -6.62 2.27 10.80
CA PRO A 15 -7.66 3.10 10.20
C PRO A 15 -8.99 2.96 10.96
N PRO A 16 -9.74 4.04 11.18
CA PRO A 16 -11.05 3.97 11.83
C PRO A 16 -12.05 3.19 10.98
N GLU A 17 -13.00 2.52 11.64
CA GLU A 17 -13.99 1.66 10.97
C GLU A 17 -14.76 2.37 9.86
N ARG A 18 -15.07 3.66 10.03
CA ARG A 18 -15.77 4.46 9.01
C ARG A 18 -14.96 4.59 7.70
N LEU A 19 -13.63 4.68 7.78
CA LEU A 19 -12.76 4.69 6.59
C LEU A 19 -12.56 3.29 5.99
N LEU A 20 -12.62 2.23 6.80
CA LEU A 20 -12.58 0.85 6.29
C LEU A 20 -13.86 0.51 5.50
N LYS A 21 -15.02 0.91 6.01
CA LYS A 21 -16.32 0.72 5.34
C LYS A 21 -16.46 1.61 4.10
N GLY A 22 -16.00 2.85 4.22
CA GLY A 22 -15.99 3.85 3.16
C GLY A 22 -16.90 5.03 3.44
N ILE A 23 -16.53 6.17 2.87
CA ILE A 23 -17.28 7.42 2.96
C ILE A 23 -17.50 7.94 1.55
N ASP A 24 -18.75 8.25 1.22
CA ASP A 24 -19.10 8.81 -0.09
C ASP A 24 -18.78 10.30 -0.15
N PHE A 25 -18.18 10.71 -1.26
CA PHE A 25 -17.89 12.10 -1.59
C PHE A 25 -18.26 12.39 -3.04
N TRP A 26 -18.61 13.64 -3.31
CA TRP A 26 -18.59 14.20 -4.65
C TRP A 26 -17.19 14.75 -4.93
N LYS A 27 -16.46 14.13 -5.85
CA LYS A 27 -15.10 14.49 -6.26
C LYS A 27 -15.11 15.36 -7.51
N TRP A 28 -14.29 16.41 -7.52
CA TRP A 28 -13.95 17.16 -8.73
C TRP A 28 -12.50 17.68 -8.70
N GLU A 29 -12.02 18.12 -9.85
CA GLU A 29 -10.72 18.77 -10.05
C GLU A 29 -10.91 20.20 -10.56
N GLU A 30 -9.82 20.96 -10.62
CA GLU A 30 -9.87 22.33 -11.13
C GLU A 30 -10.24 22.34 -12.61
N GLY A 31 -11.28 23.10 -12.97
CA GLY A 31 -11.80 23.18 -14.35
C GLY A 31 -12.96 22.22 -14.65
N ASP A 32 -13.27 21.30 -13.74
CA ASP A 32 -14.45 20.44 -13.89
C ASP A 32 -15.74 21.24 -13.74
N THR A 33 -16.78 20.84 -14.48
CA THR A 33 -18.14 21.43 -14.43
C THR A 33 -19.16 20.49 -13.81
N ILE A 34 -18.74 19.27 -13.43
CA ILE A 34 -19.56 18.26 -12.76
C ILE A 34 -18.71 17.57 -11.69
N ALA A 35 -19.36 17.12 -10.62
CA ALA A 35 -18.71 16.30 -9.61
C ALA A 35 -19.14 14.83 -9.75
N HIS A 36 -18.22 13.92 -9.45
CA HIS A 36 -18.44 12.48 -9.53
C HIS A 36 -18.58 11.89 -8.13
N LYS A 37 -19.68 11.18 -7.89
CA LYS A 37 -19.86 10.44 -6.64
C LYS A 37 -18.87 9.27 -6.59
N MET A 38 -18.10 9.20 -5.51
CA MET A 38 -17.14 8.12 -5.28
C MET A 38 -17.11 7.74 -3.80
N CYS A 39 -16.95 6.45 -3.52
CA CYS A 39 -16.75 5.91 -2.19
C CYS A 39 -15.25 5.84 -1.89
N PHE A 40 -14.80 6.60 -0.88
CA PHE A 40 -13.41 6.64 -0.43
C PHE A 40 -13.16 5.68 0.72
N LYS A 41 -12.12 4.84 0.62
CA LYS A 41 -11.76 3.82 1.62
C LYS A 41 -10.28 3.85 1.92
N VAL A 42 -9.93 3.46 3.14
CA VAL A 42 -8.54 3.12 3.49
C VAL A 42 -8.44 1.61 3.62
N ASP A 43 -7.36 1.02 3.10
CA ASP A 43 -7.14 -0.41 3.24
C ASP A 43 -6.88 -0.81 4.71
N SER A 44 -7.05 -2.09 5.07
CA SER A 44 -6.92 -2.53 6.46
C SER A 44 -5.53 -2.28 7.06
N GLU A 45 -4.51 -2.17 6.21
CA GLU A 45 -3.15 -1.84 6.62
C GLU A 45 -2.89 -0.33 6.65
N GLY A 46 -3.81 0.54 6.24
CA GLY A 46 -3.58 1.99 6.29
C GLY A 46 -2.45 2.47 5.39
N TYR A 47 -2.19 1.79 4.27
CA TYR A 47 -1.17 2.18 3.30
C TYR A 47 -1.71 3.12 2.21
N PHE A 48 -2.95 2.89 1.79
CA PHE A 48 -3.55 3.51 0.63
C PHE A 48 -4.94 4.05 0.96
N LEU A 49 -5.21 5.22 0.42
CA LEU A 49 -6.56 5.72 0.21
C LEU A 49 -6.99 5.29 -1.20
N SER A 50 -8.16 4.69 -1.36
CA SER A 50 -8.76 4.37 -2.65
C SER A 50 -10.12 5.03 -2.83
N ALA A 51 -10.52 5.28 -4.08
CA ALA A 51 -11.84 5.78 -4.42
C ALA A 51 -12.44 5.02 -5.60
N THR A 52 -13.65 4.52 -5.42
CA THR A 52 -14.42 3.81 -6.46
C THR A 52 -15.71 4.56 -6.76
N GLY A 53 -16.00 4.81 -8.04
CA GLY A 53 -17.26 5.42 -8.47
C GLY A 53 -18.37 4.41 -8.70
N ASP A 54 -19.53 4.90 -9.15
CA ASP A 54 -20.71 4.07 -9.41
C ASP A 54 -20.57 3.14 -10.64
N ASP A 55 -19.64 3.44 -11.55
CA ASP A 55 -19.36 2.63 -12.73
C ASP A 55 -18.38 1.48 -12.36
N PRO A 56 -18.85 0.22 -12.25
CA PRO A 56 -18.02 -0.90 -11.81
C PRO A 56 -16.98 -1.31 -12.86
N SER A 57 -17.07 -0.81 -14.10
CA SER A 57 -16.10 -1.10 -15.14
C SER A 57 -14.77 -0.35 -14.93
N LYS A 58 -14.81 0.79 -14.21
CA LYS A 58 -13.65 1.63 -13.94
C LYS A 58 -12.84 1.09 -12.76
N SER A 59 -11.52 1.12 -12.88
CA SER A 59 -10.60 0.83 -11.78
C SER A 59 -10.68 1.91 -10.71
N ALA A 60 -10.37 1.53 -9.46
CA ALA A 60 -10.27 2.49 -8.37
C ALA A 60 -9.14 3.51 -8.62
N LEU A 61 -9.34 4.73 -8.14
CA LEU A 61 -8.24 5.67 -7.92
C LEU A 61 -7.52 5.26 -6.64
N VAL A 62 -6.19 5.30 -6.62
CA VAL A 62 -5.38 4.87 -5.48
C VAL A 62 -4.31 5.91 -5.17
N TRP A 63 -4.29 6.39 -3.93
CA TRP A 63 -3.27 7.28 -3.38
C TRP A 63 -2.47 6.55 -2.31
N ASP A 64 -1.15 6.53 -2.45
CA ASP A 64 -0.27 6.13 -1.35
C ASP A 64 -0.29 7.22 -0.27
N LEU A 65 -0.66 6.85 0.96
CA LEU A 65 -0.77 7.82 2.06
C LEU A 65 0.57 8.48 2.38
N VAL A 66 1.70 7.86 2.02
CA VAL A 66 3.04 8.44 2.16
C VAL A 66 3.23 9.68 1.27
N VAL A 67 2.50 9.77 0.14
CA VAL A 67 2.56 10.93 -0.77
C VAL A 67 1.42 11.93 -0.57
N VAL A 68 0.48 11.63 0.32
CA VAL A 68 -0.56 12.57 0.76
C VAL A 68 0.10 13.59 1.69
N SER A 69 0.01 14.87 1.31
CA SER A 69 0.55 15.96 2.11
C SER A 69 -0.40 16.32 3.24
N ASP A 70 -1.66 16.56 2.92
CA ASP A 70 -2.70 16.84 3.91
C ASP A 70 -4.10 16.83 3.28
N VAL A 71 -5.12 16.74 4.13
CA VAL A 71 -6.50 17.06 3.81
C VAL A 71 -6.86 18.38 4.50
N ARG A 72 -7.23 19.39 3.71
CA ARG A 72 -7.58 20.74 4.17
C ARG A 72 -9.09 20.94 4.15
N ALA A 73 -9.54 21.96 4.87
CA ALA A 73 -10.87 22.51 4.61
C ALA A 73 -10.91 23.02 3.16
N GLY A 74 -11.96 22.67 2.45
CA GLY A 74 -12.20 23.09 1.07
C GLY A 74 -12.98 24.39 1.00
N LYS A 75 -13.44 24.71 -0.20
CA LYS A 75 -14.35 25.83 -0.47
C LYS A 75 -15.46 25.34 -1.39
N VAL A 76 -16.61 25.97 -1.28
CA VAL A 76 -17.69 25.79 -2.26
C VAL A 76 -17.17 26.17 -3.66
N PRO A 77 -17.48 25.38 -4.71
CA PRO A 77 -17.02 25.69 -6.06
C PRO A 77 -17.63 27.00 -6.57
N LYS A 78 -16.79 27.78 -7.26
CA LYS A 78 -17.20 29.07 -7.85
C LYS A 78 -17.86 28.93 -9.22
N ASP A 79 -17.61 27.83 -9.92
CA ASP A 79 -18.24 27.57 -11.21
C ASP A 79 -19.73 27.27 -11.00
N GLY A 80 -20.59 28.02 -11.68
CA GLY A 80 -22.03 27.91 -11.51
C GLY A 80 -22.59 26.55 -11.92
N LYS A 81 -22.04 25.93 -12.98
CA LYS A 81 -22.52 24.61 -13.45
C LYS A 81 -22.16 23.52 -12.45
N LEU A 82 -20.94 23.55 -11.93
CA LEU A 82 -20.49 22.62 -10.90
C LEU A 82 -21.29 22.79 -9.61
N HIS A 83 -21.54 24.04 -9.20
CA HIS A 83 -22.38 24.36 -8.05
C HIS A 83 -23.79 23.77 -8.21
N ASP A 84 -24.46 24.05 -9.33
CA ASP A 84 -25.80 23.56 -9.63
C ASP A 84 -25.85 22.02 -9.71
N SER A 85 -24.81 21.40 -10.27
CA SER A 85 -24.65 19.94 -10.34
C SER A 85 -24.58 19.31 -8.95
N LEU A 86 -23.82 19.90 -8.02
CA LEU A 86 -23.74 19.45 -6.64
C LEU A 86 -25.06 19.63 -5.89
N CYS A 87 -25.69 20.80 -5.99
CA CYS A 87 -27.00 21.07 -5.40
C CYS A 87 -28.05 20.04 -5.87
N THR A 88 -28.06 19.75 -7.18
CA THR A 88 -28.96 18.75 -7.77
C THR A 88 -28.65 17.34 -7.25
N SER A 89 -27.38 16.96 -7.17
CA SER A 89 -26.98 15.62 -6.74
C SER A 89 -27.23 15.36 -5.25
N LEU A 90 -27.15 16.41 -4.43
CA LEU A 90 -27.38 16.37 -2.99
C LEU A 90 -28.85 16.65 -2.60
N GLY A 91 -29.65 17.18 -3.53
CA GLY A 91 -31.04 17.58 -3.26
C GLY A 91 -31.16 18.78 -2.31
N ILE A 92 -30.21 19.72 -2.38
CA ILE A 92 -30.13 20.91 -1.51
C ILE A 92 -30.06 22.21 -2.32
N SER A 93 -30.45 23.32 -1.70
CA SER A 93 -30.42 24.65 -2.34
C SER A 93 -29.08 25.37 -2.20
N GLU A 94 -28.37 25.14 -1.09
CA GLU A 94 -27.10 25.79 -0.77
C GLU A 94 -26.07 24.77 -0.30
N LEU A 95 -24.83 24.94 -0.77
CA LEU A 95 -23.70 24.10 -0.38
C LEU A 95 -23.05 24.66 0.89
N SER A 96 -22.66 23.76 1.81
CA SER A 96 -21.94 24.14 3.02
C SER A 96 -20.43 23.99 2.85
N GLU A 97 -19.66 25.03 3.19
CA GLU A 97 -18.19 24.98 3.22
C GLU A 97 -17.66 23.94 4.22
N ASP A 98 -18.38 23.67 5.30
CA ASP A 98 -17.97 22.68 6.32
C ASP A 98 -17.98 21.24 5.81
N CYS A 99 -18.67 20.98 4.69
CA CYS A 99 -18.66 19.70 3.99
C CYS A 99 -17.60 19.62 2.90
N CYS A 100 -16.95 20.73 2.55
CA CYS A 100 -15.94 20.77 1.50
C CYS A 100 -14.54 20.46 2.06
N LEU A 101 -13.79 19.62 1.34
CA LEU A 101 -12.41 19.27 1.64
C LEU A 101 -11.52 19.43 0.40
N CYS A 102 -10.22 19.58 0.63
CA CYS A 102 -9.21 19.56 -0.41
C CYS A 102 -8.12 18.55 -0.02
N LEU A 103 -8.05 17.44 -0.75
CA LEU A 103 -6.99 16.44 -0.65
C LEU A 103 -5.78 16.91 -1.45
N VAL A 104 -4.65 17.06 -0.77
CA VAL A 104 -3.39 17.54 -1.35
C VAL A 104 -2.36 16.43 -1.33
N TYR A 105 -1.75 16.15 -2.47
CA TYR A 105 -0.82 15.03 -2.63
C TYR A 105 0.22 15.29 -3.72
N LYS A 106 1.25 14.45 -3.77
CA LYS A 106 2.41 14.60 -4.66
C LYS A 106 2.66 13.33 -5.47
N MET A 107 2.19 13.28 -6.72
CA MET A 107 2.45 12.12 -7.58
C MET A 107 3.77 12.26 -8.35
N ASP A 108 4.13 13.48 -8.75
CA ASP A 108 5.27 13.76 -9.63
C ASP A 108 6.41 14.47 -8.88
N GLY A 109 7.10 13.76 -7.99
CA GLY A 109 8.22 14.29 -7.21
C GLY A 109 7.79 15.15 -6.01
N ILE A 110 8.67 16.01 -5.50
CA ILE A 110 8.47 16.71 -4.21
C ILE A 110 7.88 18.12 -4.31
N THR A 111 7.93 18.74 -5.50
CA THR A 111 7.58 20.17 -5.71
C THR A 111 6.19 20.37 -6.30
N LYS A 112 5.70 19.44 -7.12
CA LYS A 112 4.40 19.56 -7.78
C LYS A 112 3.29 19.04 -6.88
N LEU A 113 2.41 19.94 -6.44
CA LEU A 113 1.22 19.60 -5.68
C LEU A 113 0.06 19.29 -6.63
N HIS A 114 -0.70 18.27 -6.27
CA HIS A 114 -1.97 17.91 -6.89
C HIS A 114 -3.09 18.16 -5.89
N PHE A 115 -4.25 18.56 -6.39
CA PHE A 115 -5.41 18.92 -5.60
C PHE A 115 -6.61 18.13 -6.10
N THR A 116 -7.28 17.46 -5.18
CA THR A 116 -8.60 16.85 -5.43
C THR A 116 -9.57 17.48 -4.45
N TYR A 117 -10.67 18.03 -4.97
CA TYR A 117 -11.70 18.65 -4.17
C TYR A 117 -12.82 17.66 -3.91
N LEU A 118 -13.33 17.65 -2.68
CA LEU A 118 -14.31 16.69 -2.22
C LEU A 118 -15.43 17.44 -1.49
N MET A 119 -16.66 16.96 -1.64
CA MET A 119 -17.78 17.38 -0.80
C MET A 119 -18.41 16.15 -0.16
N ALA A 120 -18.44 16.12 1.17
CA ALA A 120 -19.13 15.09 1.94
C ALA A 120 -20.65 15.34 1.94
N LEU A 121 -21.42 14.30 2.27
CA LEU A 121 -22.86 14.44 2.53
C LEU A 121 -23.13 15.31 3.78
N ASP A 122 -22.24 15.23 4.78
CA ASP A 122 -22.42 15.87 6.08
C ASP A 122 -21.07 16.28 6.70
N THR A 123 -21.12 17.23 7.63
CA THR A 123 -19.93 17.78 8.31
C THR A 123 -19.19 16.73 9.14
N GLU A 124 -19.88 15.76 9.72
CA GLU A 124 -19.26 14.71 10.53
C GLU A 124 -18.36 13.82 9.65
N SER A 125 -18.87 13.38 8.50
CA SER A 125 -18.13 12.64 7.48
C SER A 125 -16.90 13.40 7.01
N ALA A 126 -17.04 14.71 6.74
CA ALA A 126 -15.92 15.56 6.33
C ALA A 126 -14.83 15.65 7.43
N GLN A 127 -15.23 15.88 8.69
CA GLN A 127 -14.29 15.99 9.81
C GLN A 127 -13.60 14.67 10.14
N ILE A 128 -14.33 13.55 10.10
CA ILE A 128 -13.76 12.21 10.32
C ILE A 128 -12.72 11.93 9.23
N PHE A 129 -13.07 12.14 7.96
CA PHE A 129 -12.15 11.90 6.85
C PHE A 129 -10.88 12.78 6.98
N LYS A 130 -11.06 14.09 7.13
CA LYS A 130 -9.94 15.04 7.28
C LYS A 130 -9.02 14.67 8.44
N THR A 131 -9.58 14.45 9.62
CA THR A 131 -8.79 14.16 10.83
C THR A 131 -8.07 12.83 10.71
N SER A 132 -8.74 11.81 10.16
CA SER A 132 -8.21 10.46 10.11
C SER A 132 -7.13 10.31 9.04
N ILE A 133 -7.35 10.85 7.83
CA ILE A 133 -6.34 10.82 6.77
C ILE A 133 -5.09 11.61 7.19
N ASN A 134 -5.25 12.78 7.82
CA ASN A 134 -4.09 13.55 8.32
C ASN A 134 -3.33 12.85 9.45
N LYS A 135 -3.98 11.97 10.22
CA LYS A 135 -3.33 11.16 11.27
C LYS A 135 -2.56 9.96 10.69
N LEU A 136 -3.12 9.35 9.65
CA LEU A 136 -2.52 8.22 8.94
C LEU A 136 -1.37 8.67 8.04
N ALA A 137 -1.52 9.83 7.37
CA ALA A 137 -0.45 10.45 6.62
C ALA A 137 0.74 10.79 7.54
N HIS A 138 1.96 10.73 6.98
CA HIS A 138 3.21 11.03 7.67
C HIS A 138 3.59 10.08 8.82
N HIS A 139 3.02 8.89 8.91
CA HIS A 139 3.41 7.95 9.94
C HIS A 139 4.86 7.45 9.73
N LEU A 140 5.73 7.64 10.73
CA LEU A 140 7.18 7.41 10.60
C LEU A 140 7.55 5.98 10.16
N LEU A 141 6.77 4.97 10.61
CA LEU A 141 7.02 3.58 10.23
C LEU A 141 6.82 3.34 8.73
N ASP A 142 5.99 4.13 8.06
CA ASP A 142 5.72 3.96 6.62
C ASP A 142 6.87 4.49 5.75
N TYR A 143 7.78 5.28 6.32
CA TYR A 143 9.05 5.68 5.70
C TYR A 143 10.20 4.71 6.01
N GLN A 144 10.01 3.76 6.92
CA GLN A 144 11.03 2.81 7.38
C GLN A 144 10.57 1.35 7.21
N LEU A 145 9.85 1.08 6.11
CA LEU A 145 9.35 -0.25 5.80
C LEU A 145 10.52 -1.22 5.50
N SER A 146 10.42 -2.44 6.02
CA SER A 146 11.27 -3.54 5.56
C SER A 146 10.93 -3.93 4.13
N VAL A 147 11.86 -4.56 3.41
CA VAL A 147 11.62 -5.05 2.04
C VAL A 147 10.39 -5.95 1.99
N HIS A 148 10.23 -6.87 2.94
CA HIS A 148 9.05 -7.73 3.05
C HIS A 148 7.75 -6.92 3.18
N THR A 149 7.74 -5.89 4.03
CA THR A 149 6.54 -5.06 4.22
C THR A 149 6.25 -4.21 2.97
N TYR A 150 7.28 -3.74 2.28
CA TYR A 150 7.15 -3.06 1.00
C TYR A 150 6.55 -3.98 -0.07
N MET A 151 6.98 -5.24 -0.14
CA MET A 151 6.40 -6.23 -1.05
C MET A 151 4.91 -6.48 -0.74
N ARG A 152 4.54 -6.64 0.53
CA ARG A 152 3.14 -6.74 0.94
C ARG A 152 2.34 -5.49 0.57
N LYS A 153 2.88 -4.29 0.81
CA LYS A 153 2.27 -3.02 0.41
C LYS A 153 2.08 -2.94 -1.11
N HIS A 154 3.05 -3.40 -1.89
CA HIS A 154 2.97 -3.43 -3.35
C HIS A 154 1.88 -4.41 -3.86
N TYR A 155 1.77 -5.58 -3.24
CA TYR A 155 0.67 -6.52 -3.49
C TYR A 155 -0.71 -5.88 -3.20
N VAL A 156 -0.88 -5.26 -2.03
CA VAL A 156 -2.13 -4.56 -1.66
C VAL A 156 -2.49 -3.50 -2.70
N ARG A 157 -1.52 -2.71 -3.17
CA ARG A 157 -1.74 -1.71 -4.22
C ARG A 157 -2.33 -2.34 -5.49
N MET A 158 -1.79 -3.48 -5.94
CA MET A 158 -2.29 -4.15 -7.14
C MET A 158 -3.73 -4.59 -6.99
N CYS A 159 -4.07 -5.21 -5.85
CA CYS A 159 -5.45 -5.64 -5.58
C CYS A 159 -6.43 -4.45 -5.61
N LEU A 160 -6.03 -3.30 -5.09
CA LEU A 160 -6.84 -2.08 -5.08
C LEU A 160 -7.06 -1.48 -6.48
N GLU A 161 -6.17 -1.73 -7.46
CA GLU A 161 -6.35 -1.24 -8.83
C GLU A 161 -7.25 -2.15 -9.70
N SER A 162 -7.87 -3.17 -9.10
CA SER A 162 -8.97 -3.90 -9.73
C SER A 162 -10.21 -3.02 -9.92
N ASN A 163 -11.07 -3.39 -10.87
CA ASN A 163 -12.36 -2.72 -11.07
C ASN A 163 -13.45 -3.29 -10.14
N GLY A 164 -14.65 -2.73 -10.19
CA GLY A 164 -15.79 -3.17 -9.37
C GLY A 164 -16.26 -4.61 -9.64
N HIS A 165 -15.82 -5.23 -10.74
CA HIS A 165 -16.04 -6.64 -11.04
C HIS A 165 -14.94 -7.56 -10.49
N GLY A 166 -13.97 -7.03 -9.74
CA GLY A 166 -12.83 -7.79 -9.24
C GLY A 166 -11.81 -8.15 -10.33
N GLN A 167 -11.83 -7.47 -11.47
CA GLN A 167 -10.90 -7.74 -12.57
C GLN A 167 -9.68 -6.84 -12.44
N LEU A 168 -8.52 -7.44 -12.25
CA LEU A 168 -7.21 -6.77 -12.23
C LEU A 168 -6.59 -6.81 -13.63
N PRO A 169 -6.51 -5.68 -14.37
CA PRO A 169 -5.99 -5.71 -15.73
C PRO A 169 -4.51 -6.09 -15.77
N VAL A 170 -4.12 -7.01 -16.66
CA VAL A 170 -2.72 -7.45 -16.80
C VAL A 170 -1.78 -6.27 -17.10
N LYS A 171 -2.27 -5.27 -17.83
CA LYS A 171 -1.53 -4.02 -18.11
C LYS A 171 -1.14 -3.25 -16.83
N VAL A 172 -2.01 -3.25 -15.82
CA VAL A 172 -1.76 -2.60 -14.53
C VAL A 172 -0.65 -3.35 -13.79
N VAL A 173 -0.77 -4.67 -13.65
CA VAL A 173 0.26 -5.50 -12.99
C VAL A 173 1.61 -5.35 -13.69
N ARG A 174 1.64 -5.42 -15.02
CA ARG A 174 2.85 -5.19 -15.83
C ARG A 174 3.49 -3.83 -15.54
N LYS A 175 2.68 -2.76 -15.45
CA LYS A 175 3.16 -1.39 -15.20
C LYS A 175 3.75 -1.26 -13.80
N LEU A 176 3.03 -1.74 -12.78
CA LEU A 176 3.44 -1.63 -11.38
C LEU A 176 4.69 -2.48 -11.08
N MET A 177 4.75 -3.70 -11.61
CA MET A 177 5.92 -4.58 -11.51
C MET A 177 7.07 -4.18 -12.43
N MET A 178 6.87 -3.19 -13.31
CA MET A 178 7.84 -2.76 -14.33
C MET A 178 8.37 -3.92 -15.18
N VAL A 179 7.51 -4.89 -15.53
CA VAL A 179 7.94 -6.10 -16.26
C VAL A 179 8.38 -5.71 -17.69
N PRO A 180 9.64 -5.93 -18.08
CA PRO A 180 10.20 -5.48 -19.35
C PRO A 180 9.87 -6.45 -20.51
N LYS A 181 8.64 -6.94 -20.58
CA LYS A 181 8.19 -7.93 -21.57
C LYS A 181 7.16 -7.34 -22.53
N THR A 182 7.14 -7.87 -23.76
CA THR A 182 6.16 -7.51 -24.81
C THR A 182 4.81 -8.18 -24.55
N SER A 183 3.76 -7.82 -25.30
CA SER A 183 2.40 -8.35 -25.11
C SER A 183 2.24 -9.86 -25.37
N LYS A 184 3.13 -10.52 -26.11
CA LYS A 184 3.11 -11.99 -26.26
C LYS A 184 3.88 -12.68 -25.13
N ASP A 185 5.06 -12.16 -24.79
CA ASP A 185 5.88 -12.74 -23.72
C ASP A 185 5.30 -12.51 -22.32
N ILE A 186 4.45 -11.49 -22.16
CA ILE A 186 3.84 -11.18 -20.86
C ILE A 186 2.88 -12.28 -20.41
N LEU A 187 2.11 -12.90 -21.32
CA LEU A 187 1.19 -13.99 -20.97
C LEU A 187 1.98 -15.22 -20.51
N ASN A 188 3.01 -15.60 -21.26
CA ASN A 188 3.93 -16.68 -20.88
C ASN A 188 4.59 -16.43 -19.51
N TYR A 189 4.93 -15.17 -19.21
CA TYR A 189 5.47 -14.79 -17.90
C TYR A 189 4.47 -15.03 -16.77
N PHE A 190 3.22 -14.60 -16.93
CA PHE A 190 2.17 -14.83 -15.94
C PHE A 190 1.87 -16.33 -15.78
N GLU A 191 1.82 -17.08 -16.87
CA GLU A 191 1.63 -18.54 -16.85
C GLU A 191 2.79 -19.25 -16.12
N SER A 192 4.05 -18.85 -16.36
CA SER A 192 5.22 -19.40 -15.68
C SER A 192 5.22 -19.15 -14.17
N ALA A 193 4.55 -18.08 -13.73
CA ALA A 193 4.33 -17.74 -12.33
C ALA A 193 3.02 -18.33 -11.78
N LYS A 194 2.40 -19.30 -12.48
CA LYS A 194 1.15 -19.97 -12.09
C LYS A 194 -0.03 -19.00 -11.90
N THR A 195 -0.03 -17.88 -12.63
CA THR A 195 -1.14 -16.91 -12.60
C THR A 195 -2.18 -17.27 -13.64
N ASN A 196 -3.44 -17.41 -13.22
CA ASN A 196 -4.56 -17.64 -14.13
C ASN A 196 -4.98 -16.33 -14.81
N VAL A 197 -4.68 -16.19 -16.11
CA VAL A 197 -5.08 -15.02 -16.91
C VAL A 197 -6.34 -15.35 -17.69
N LYS A 198 -7.37 -14.53 -17.52
CA LYS A 198 -8.64 -14.59 -18.23
C LYS A 198 -8.72 -13.47 -19.25
N GLU A 199 -9.64 -13.56 -20.21
CA GLU A 199 -9.88 -12.54 -21.22
C GLU A 199 -11.31 -12.02 -21.14
N LYS A 200 -11.50 -10.73 -21.39
CA LYS A 200 -12.81 -10.12 -21.60
C LYS A 200 -13.30 -10.37 -23.03
N ASP A 201 -14.57 -10.06 -23.30
CA ASP A 201 -15.16 -10.17 -24.64
C ASP A 201 -14.41 -9.34 -25.71
N ASP A 202 -13.76 -8.24 -25.30
CA ASP A 202 -12.95 -7.38 -26.17
C ASP A 202 -11.49 -7.87 -26.34
N GLY A 203 -11.15 -9.03 -25.77
CA GLY A 203 -9.81 -9.61 -25.78
C GLY A 203 -8.83 -9.01 -24.76
N THR A 204 -9.30 -8.13 -23.86
CA THR A 204 -8.44 -7.54 -22.84
C THR A 204 -8.12 -8.56 -21.74
N PRO A 205 -6.83 -8.87 -21.48
CA PRO A 205 -6.47 -9.83 -20.45
C PRO A 205 -6.55 -9.24 -19.03
N TYR A 206 -7.07 -10.03 -18.09
CA TYR A 206 -7.20 -9.69 -16.68
C TYR A 206 -6.97 -10.90 -15.77
N ILE A 207 -6.72 -10.63 -14.50
CA ILE A 207 -6.62 -11.62 -13.44
C ILE A 207 -7.81 -11.37 -12.50
N ASP A 208 -8.48 -12.43 -12.07
CA ASP A 208 -9.49 -12.31 -11.02
C ASP A 208 -8.79 -11.99 -9.70
N VAL A 209 -9.14 -10.87 -9.06
CA VAL A 209 -8.47 -10.43 -7.83
C VAL A 209 -8.64 -11.43 -6.69
N SER A 210 -9.71 -12.25 -6.71
CA SER A 210 -9.92 -13.33 -5.74
C SER A 210 -8.96 -14.50 -5.93
N GLU A 211 -8.47 -14.70 -7.16
CA GLU A 211 -7.45 -15.70 -7.51
C GLU A 211 -6.03 -15.14 -7.36
N PHE A 212 -5.85 -13.83 -7.24
CA PHE A 212 -4.55 -13.18 -7.10
C PHE A 212 -4.08 -13.16 -5.63
N THR A 213 -3.54 -14.29 -5.16
CA THR A 213 -3.03 -14.42 -3.79
C THR A 213 -1.64 -13.80 -3.61
N GLU A 214 -1.22 -13.56 -2.37
CA GLU A 214 0.14 -13.09 -2.08
C GLU A 214 1.20 -14.10 -2.53
N GLU A 215 0.91 -15.41 -2.46
CA GLU A 215 1.80 -16.44 -2.98
C GLU A 215 2.02 -16.31 -4.49
N ILE A 216 0.95 -16.07 -5.26
CA ILE A 216 1.05 -15.83 -6.71
C ILE A 216 1.85 -14.55 -6.98
N TYR A 217 1.64 -13.49 -6.20
CA TYR A 217 2.45 -12.29 -6.30
C TYR A 217 3.94 -12.54 -6.01
N MET A 218 4.27 -13.35 -4.99
CA MET A 218 5.66 -13.69 -4.69
C MET A 218 6.26 -14.56 -5.81
N ASN A 219 5.51 -15.51 -6.37
CA ASN A 219 5.95 -16.28 -7.55
C ASN A 219 6.24 -15.38 -8.75
N LEU A 220 5.46 -14.32 -8.96
CA LEU A 220 5.73 -13.32 -10.01
C LEU A 220 7.03 -12.57 -9.73
N ILE A 221 7.25 -12.12 -8.50
CA ILE A 221 8.50 -11.46 -8.10
C ILE A 221 9.69 -12.40 -8.30
N ASP A 222 9.59 -13.65 -7.85
CA ASP A 222 10.64 -14.65 -8.03
C ASP A 222 10.92 -14.90 -9.50
N THR A 223 9.88 -15.03 -10.33
CA THR A 223 10.01 -15.17 -11.79
C THR A 223 10.72 -13.97 -12.42
N LEU A 224 10.39 -12.75 -11.99
CA LEU A 224 11.03 -11.52 -12.45
C LEU A 224 12.50 -11.42 -12.02
N LEU A 225 12.80 -11.89 -10.81
CA LEU A 225 14.12 -11.87 -10.20
C LEU A 225 14.94 -13.13 -10.48
N GLN A 226 14.46 -14.07 -11.30
CA GLN A 226 15.23 -15.26 -11.67
C GLN A 226 16.65 -14.85 -12.10
N ASN A 227 17.65 -15.38 -11.40
CA ASN A 227 19.07 -15.08 -11.57
C ASN A 227 19.54 -13.66 -11.15
N ARG A 228 18.74 -12.93 -10.37
CA ARG A 228 19.05 -11.59 -9.83
C ARG A 228 18.97 -11.48 -8.30
N GLY A 229 18.71 -12.59 -7.60
CA GLY A 229 18.76 -12.64 -6.14
C GLY A 229 20.18 -12.53 -5.59
N PRO A 230 20.35 -12.23 -4.28
CA PRO A 230 21.65 -12.26 -3.66
C PRO A 230 22.26 -13.65 -3.82
N ASP A 231 23.50 -13.69 -4.31
CA ASP A 231 24.24 -14.92 -4.48
C ASP A 231 24.33 -15.62 -3.11
N LEU A 232 23.74 -16.81 -3.02
CA LEU A 232 23.68 -17.57 -1.78
C LEU A 232 25.08 -17.87 -1.25
N ASP A 233 26.07 -18.01 -2.12
CA ASP A 233 27.46 -18.22 -1.71
C ASP A 233 28.08 -16.95 -1.12
N VAL A 234 27.69 -15.77 -1.62
CA VAL A 234 28.06 -14.48 -1.01
C VAL A 234 27.44 -14.34 0.38
N LEU A 235 26.14 -14.61 0.51
CA LEU A 235 25.46 -14.55 1.82
C LEU A 235 26.06 -15.53 2.82
N LYS A 236 26.34 -16.77 2.40
CA LYS A 236 27.00 -17.76 3.25
C LYS A 236 28.37 -17.27 3.70
N LYS A 237 29.16 -16.67 2.80
CA LYS A 237 30.48 -16.11 3.13
C LYS A 237 30.38 -14.97 4.15
N GLU A 238 29.47 -14.00 3.93
CA GLU A 238 29.25 -12.88 4.85
C GLU A 238 28.76 -13.33 6.22
N CYS A 239 27.87 -14.33 6.25
CA CYS A 239 27.35 -14.92 7.48
C CYS A 239 28.31 -15.94 8.12
N LYS A 240 29.49 -16.18 7.53
CA LYS A 240 30.47 -17.19 7.97
C LYS A 240 29.90 -18.62 8.06
N ILE A 241 28.94 -18.92 7.19
CA ILE A 241 28.35 -20.25 7.00
C ILE A 241 29.24 -21.04 6.04
N LYS A 242 29.45 -22.33 6.33
CA LYS A 242 30.22 -23.22 5.44
C LYS A 242 29.52 -23.33 4.08
N ALA A 243 30.25 -23.12 2.98
CA ALA A 243 29.69 -23.12 1.62
C ALA A 243 28.80 -24.35 1.30
N ARG A 244 29.23 -25.55 1.73
CA ARG A 244 28.49 -26.81 1.52
C ARG A 244 27.19 -26.96 2.33
N LYS A 245 26.96 -26.14 3.35
CA LYS A 245 25.73 -26.22 4.16
C LYS A 245 24.57 -25.61 3.36
N GLN A 246 23.44 -26.31 3.34
CA GLN A 246 22.19 -25.82 2.74
C GLN A 246 21.19 -25.32 3.77
N TYR A 247 21.45 -25.55 5.06
CA TYR A 247 20.62 -25.10 6.17
C TYR A 247 21.51 -24.70 7.35
N ILE A 248 20.96 -23.87 8.23
CA ILE A 248 21.54 -23.50 9.51
C ILE A 248 20.58 -23.89 10.64
N ASP A 249 21.12 -24.22 11.80
CA ASP A 249 20.30 -24.43 13.00
C ASP A 249 20.05 -23.11 13.76
N ALA A 250 19.17 -23.16 14.77
CA ALA A 250 18.82 -21.97 15.58
C ALA A 250 20.03 -21.34 16.29
N LYS A 251 21.03 -22.15 16.67
CA LYS A 251 22.24 -21.66 17.35
C LYS A 251 23.16 -20.94 16.37
N GLU A 252 23.32 -21.47 15.16
CA GLU A 252 24.04 -20.82 14.08
C GLU A 252 23.34 -19.52 13.67
N PHE A 253 22.02 -19.53 13.55
CA PHE A 253 21.25 -18.32 13.23
C PHE A 253 21.38 -17.24 14.31
N ALA A 254 21.25 -17.61 15.59
CA ALA A 254 21.50 -16.70 16.71
C ALA A 254 22.92 -16.12 16.68
N THR A 255 23.91 -16.93 16.30
CA THR A 255 25.31 -16.48 16.16
C THR A 255 25.45 -15.46 15.04
N VAL A 256 24.82 -15.69 13.88
CA VAL A 256 24.82 -14.73 12.75
C VAL A 256 24.21 -13.40 13.19
N LEU A 257 23.03 -13.42 13.82
CA LEU A 257 22.33 -12.21 14.26
C LEU A 257 23.14 -11.42 15.30
N ASN A 258 23.71 -12.11 16.29
CA ASN A 258 24.43 -11.48 17.39
C ASN A 258 25.86 -11.04 17.03
N THR A 259 26.38 -11.42 15.86
CA THR A 259 27.76 -11.10 15.45
C THR A 259 27.85 -10.33 14.13
N GLN A 260 27.19 -10.79 13.08
CA GLN A 260 27.31 -10.18 11.75
C GLN A 260 26.28 -9.05 11.54
N GLN A 261 25.11 -9.14 12.18
CA GLN A 261 24.03 -8.15 12.03
C GLN A 261 23.94 -7.15 13.20
N ARG A 262 24.72 -7.36 14.26
CA ARG A 262 24.73 -6.50 15.45
C ARG A 262 25.82 -5.45 15.34
N ASP A 263 25.50 -4.18 15.60
CA ASP A 263 26.51 -3.14 15.78
C ASP A 263 27.33 -3.46 17.05
N PRO A 264 28.67 -3.68 16.94
CA PRO A 264 29.52 -4.09 18.06
C PRO A 264 29.65 -3.02 19.16
N ARG A 265 29.23 -1.78 18.90
CA ARG A 265 29.26 -0.68 19.88
C ARG A 265 28.05 -0.68 20.80
N LEU A 266 27.02 -1.47 20.50
CA LEU A 266 25.81 -1.53 21.33
C LEU A 266 26.08 -2.18 22.67
N ASN A 267 25.59 -1.55 23.75
CA ASN A 267 25.70 -2.09 25.09
C ASN A 267 24.81 -3.33 25.27
N ASP A 268 25.37 -4.41 25.82
CA ASP A 268 24.67 -5.70 25.95
C ASP A 268 23.56 -5.70 27.01
N ILE A 269 23.54 -4.73 27.95
CA ILE A 269 22.45 -4.58 28.93
C ILE A 269 21.27 -3.85 28.30
N LEU A 270 21.53 -2.74 27.59
CA LEU A 270 20.49 -1.93 26.94
C LEU A 270 19.92 -2.59 25.69
N HIS A 271 20.75 -3.35 24.97
CA HIS A 271 20.38 -4.09 23.76
C HIS A 271 20.79 -5.56 23.91
N PRO A 272 20.03 -6.37 24.65
CA PRO A 272 20.37 -7.78 24.86
C PRO A 272 20.60 -8.55 23.56
N ARG A 273 21.49 -9.53 23.61
CA ARG A 273 21.70 -10.49 22.51
C ARG A 273 20.50 -11.43 22.40
N LEU A 274 20.17 -11.84 21.17
CA LEU A 274 19.10 -12.81 20.95
C LEU A 274 19.48 -14.17 21.56
N THR A 275 18.51 -14.80 22.22
CA THR A 275 18.63 -16.18 22.70
C THR A 275 18.37 -17.20 21.58
N ASN A 276 18.71 -18.47 21.83
CA ASN A 276 18.41 -19.54 20.87
C ASN A 276 16.89 -19.75 20.71
N GLU A 277 16.10 -19.59 21.77
CA GLU A 277 14.63 -19.69 21.68
C GLU A 277 14.05 -18.57 20.81
N GLN A 278 14.57 -17.34 20.96
CA GLN A 278 14.15 -16.21 20.12
C GLN A 278 14.56 -16.40 18.65
N ALA A 279 15.75 -16.93 18.40
CA ALA A 279 16.19 -17.27 17.05
C ALA A 279 15.32 -18.38 16.44
N MET A 280 14.95 -19.39 17.21
CA MET A 280 14.02 -20.45 16.77
C MET A 280 12.65 -19.87 16.43
N ALA A 281 12.08 -19.00 17.27
CA ALA A 281 10.80 -18.35 16.97
C ALA A 281 10.84 -17.50 15.69
N LEU A 282 11.98 -16.87 15.37
CA LEU A 282 12.18 -16.16 14.11
C LEU A 282 12.27 -17.13 12.92
N MET A 283 12.94 -18.27 13.07
CA MET A 283 12.99 -19.31 12.04
C MET A 283 11.62 -19.93 11.79
N ASP A 284 10.81 -20.15 12.84
CA ASP A 284 9.45 -20.67 12.67
C ASP A 284 8.55 -19.65 11.94
N LYS A 285 8.81 -18.35 12.13
CA LYS A 285 8.05 -17.29 11.50
C LYS A 285 8.42 -17.03 10.03
N TYR A 286 9.71 -17.15 9.67
CA TYR A 286 10.24 -16.71 8.37
C TYR A 286 10.95 -17.82 7.57
N GLY A 287 11.24 -18.96 8.19
CA GLY A 287 11.87 -20.10 7.53
C GLY A 287 10.92 -20.76 6.54
N GLY A 288 11.50 -21.38 5.51
CA GLY A 288 10.74 -22.27 4.62
C GLY A 288 10.38 -23.58 5.31
N GLU A 289 9.41 -24.30 4.74
CA GLU A 289 9.13 -25.68 5.12
C GLU A 289 10.38 -26.56 4.90
N LYS A 290 10.56 -27.56 5.78
CA LYS A 290 11.73 -28.47 5.78
C LYS A 290 11.78 -29.36 4.53
#